data_AF-A0A1B8ZQK9-F1
#
_entry.id   AF-A0A1B8ZQK9-F1
#
_cell.length_a   1.000
_cell.length_b   1.000
_cell.length_c   1.000
_cell.angle_alpha   90.00
_cell.angle_beta   90.00
_cell.angle_gamma   90.00
#
_symmetry.space_group_name_H-M   'P 1'
#
loop_
_entity.id
_entity.type
_entity.pdbx_description
1 polymer ?
#
loop_
_entity_poly.entity_id
_entity_poly.type
_entity_poly.pdbx_seq_one_letter_code
_entity_poly.pdbx_strand_id
1 'polypeptide(L)'
;MKDNFDDIKDIWLSGDHQAPGIETVKKEILLLRKQKKEQMIRWYSGMVGFSFFIISYVIYTDELNSIYKSVSEFILLFTGSFLLYDSWKSIRYHQKEHLLNGHEFLNKIRDERIRGENKRLIVSCISSTWVTIAIFLYFFETLLTSEKYLLISSMLLIIINMLVWVMIRPFYEKKNIKNSTAFINTIERLLKEIQ
;
A
#
# COMPACT_ATOMS: atom_id res chain seq x y z
N MET A 1 22.25 -11.52 -23.84
CA MET A 1 23.58 -10.88 -23.85
C MET A 1 23.44 -9.53 -24.55
N LYS A 2 23.27 -8.48 -23.73
CA LYS A 2 23.10 -7.04 -23.98
C LYS A 2 22.68 -6.52 -22.59
N ASP A 3 23.38 -5.65 -21.86
CA ASP A 3 24.45 -4.70 -22.18
C ASP A 3 25.33 -4.55 -20.93
N ASN A 4 26.64 -4.79 -21.07
CA ASN A 4 27.68 -4.60 -20.06
C ASN A 4 28.02 -3.12 -19.83
N PHE A 5 27.16 -2.19 -20.25
CA PHE A 5 27.44 -0.76 -20.15
C PHE A 5 27.23 -0.23 -18.73
N ASP A 6 26.27 -0.80 -17.98
CA ASP A 6 26.07 -0.49 -16.56
C ASP A 6 27.23 -1.03 -15.71
N ASP A 7 27.73 -2.22 -16.02
CA ASP A 7 28.89 -2.80 -15.34
C ASP A 7 30.19 -2.02 -15.62
N ILE A 8 30.38 -1.51 -16.85
CA ILE A 8 31.55 -0.68 -17.21
C ILE A 8 31.44 0.73 -16.60
N LYS A 9 30.24 1.27 -16.42
CA LYS A 9 30.02 2.54 -15.71
C LYS A 9 30.25 2.42 -14.20
N ASP A 10 29.86 1.29 -13.60
CA ASP A 10 30.18 0.95 -12.20
C ASP A 10 31.69 0.77 -12.01
N ILE A 11 32.41 0.20 -12.99
CA ILE A 11 33.88 0.05 -12.99
C ILE A 11 34.60 1.40 -13.15
N TRP A 12 34.10 2.31 -14.00
CA TRP A 12 34.75 3.60 -14.24
C TRP A 12 34.52 4.61 -13.10
N LEU A 13 33.40 4.52 -12.38
CA LEU A 13 33.14 5.30 -11.16
C LEU A 13 33.76 4.69 -9.89
N SER A 14 34.23 3.44 -9.94
CA SER A 14 34.92 2.75 -8.82
C SER A 14 36.44 2.72 -8.97
N GLY A 15 36.97 3.42 -9.97
CA GLY A 15 38.41 3.49 -10.26
C GLY A 15 39.28 4.18 -9.22
N ASP A 16 38.72 4.67 -8.10
CA ASP A 16 39.56 5.23 -7.04
C ASP A 16 38.96 5.09 -5.65
N HIS A 17 38.79 3.85 -5.16
CA HIS A 17 39.03 3.43 -3.76
C HIS A 17 38.38 2.06 -3.51
N GLN A 18 39.18 0.99 -3.58
CA GLN A 18 38.85 -0.28 -2.93
C GLN A 18 38.97 -0.10 -1.40
N ALA A 19 38.02 0.60 -0.79
CA ALA A 19 37.92 0.70 0.66
C ALA A 19 37.30 -0.61 1.21
N PRO A 20 37.95 -1.29 2.17
CA PRO A 20 37.36 -2.44 2.84
C PRO A 20 36.07 -2.00 3.54
N GLY A 21 34.91 -2.47 3.05
CA GLY A 21 33.58 -2.06 3.54
C GLY A 21 32.56 -1.76 2.43
N ILE A 22 33.01 -1.46 1.21
CA ILE A 22 32.11 -1.14 0.09
C ILE A 22 31.27 -2.35 -0.34
N GLU A 23 31.83 -3.55 -0.33
CA GLU A 23 31.07 -4.77 -0.66
C GLU A 23 29.97 -5.06 0.36
N THR A 24 30.21 -4.80 1.64
CA THR A 24 29.21 -4.96 2.71
C THR A 24 28.09 -3.93 2.57
N VAL A 25 28.42 -2.68 2.25
CA VAL A 25 27.45 -1.62 1.95
C VAL A 25 26.61 -1.97 0.71
N LYS A 26 27.23 -2.47 -0.37
CA LYS A 26 26.53 -2.89 -1.60
C LYS A 26 25.56 -4.04 -1.31
N LYS A 27 25.95 -5.02 -0.49
CA LYS A 27 25.08 -6.13 -0.05
C LYS A 27 23.91 -5.64 0.81
N GLU A 28 24.13 -4.73 1.75
CA GLU A 28 23.04 -4.15 2.56
C GLU A 28 22.04 -3.38 1.69
N ILE A 29 22.50 -2.56 0.74
CA ILE A 29 21.62 -1.83 -0.19
C ILE A 29 20.78 -2.78 -1.06
N LEU A 30 21.39 -3.85 -1.56
CA LEU A 30 20.68 -4.88 -2.35
C LEU A 30 19.62 -5.60 -1.52
N LEU A 31 19.92 -5.91 -0.25
CA LEU A 31 18.98 -6.54 0.66
C LEU A 31 17.79 -5.61 0.96
N LEU A 32 18.05 -4.31 1.19
CA LEU A 32 17.02 -3.29 1.37
C LEU A 32 16.13 -3.14 0.13
N ARG A 33 16.72 -3.17 -1.08
CA ARG A 33 15.97 -3.20 -2.36
C ARG A 33 15.03 -4.38 -2.44
N LYS A 34 15.53 -5.58 -2.13
CA LYS A 34 14.74 -6.81 -2.18
C LYS A 34 13.59 -6.78 -1.17
N GLN A 35 13.87 -6.38 0.07
CA GLN A 35 12.84 -6.27 1.11
C GLN A 35 11.75 -5.25 0.74
N LYS A 36 12.12 -4.05 0.26
CA LYS A 36 11.14 -3.05 -0.21
C LYS A 36 10.28 -3.64 -1.34
N LYS A 37 10.91 -4.25 -2.34
CA LYS A 37 10.21 -4.85 -3.48
C LYS A 37 9.21 -5.93 -3.04
N GLU A 38 9.63 -6.86 -2.19
CA GLU A 38 8.75 -7.93 -1.68
C GLU A 38 7.59 -7.40 -0.84
N GLN A 39 7.83 -6.40 0.01
CA GLN A 39 6.77 -5.78 0.82
C GLN A 39 5.75 -5.06 -0.08
N MET A 40 6.22 -4.35 -1.10
CA MET A 40 5.35 -3.66 -2.05
C MET A 40 4.56 -4.61 -2.93
N ILE A 41 5.22 -5.63 -3.48
CA ILE A 41 4.54 -6.64 -4.30
C ILE A 41 3.44 -7.31 -3.48
N ARG A 42 3.73 -7.76 -2.24
CA ARG A 42 2.72 -8.39 -1.38
C ARG A 42 1.53 -7.48 -1.10
N TRP A 43 1.78 -6.20 -0.82
CA TRP A 43 0.71 -5.25 -0.53
C TRP A 43 -0.17 -4.98 -1.75
N TYR A 44 0.44 -4.61 -2.87
CA TYR A 44 -0.31 -4.26 -4.08
C TYR A 44 -0.91 -5.48 -4.78
N SER A 45 -0.29 -6.67 -4.69
CA SER A 45 -0.92 -7.90 -5.18
C SER A 45 -2.18 -8.23 -4.38
N GLY A 46 -2.15 -8.02 -3.05
CA GLY A 46 -3.32 -8.18 -2.19
C GLY A 46 -4.44 -7.21 -2.57
N MET A 47 -4.12 -5.93 -2.77
CA MET A 47 -5.09 -4.92 -3.21
C MET A 47 -5.68 -5.24 -4.59
N VAL A 48 -4.85 -5.64 -5.56
CA VAL A 48 -5.32 -6.05 -6.90
C VAL A 48 -6.23 -7.27 -6.81
N GLY A 49 -5.85 -8.29 -6.03
CA GLY A 49 -6.68 -9.48 -5.83
C GLY A 49 -8.02 -9.15 -5.19
N PHE A 50 -8.04 -8.28 -4.17
CA PHE A 50 -9.26 -7.80 -3.53
C PHE A 50 -10.14 -6.99 -4.49
N SER A 51 -9.55 -6.10 -5.29
CA SER A 51 -10.27 -5.35 -6.33
C SER A 51 -10.94 -6.27 -7.35
N PHE A 52 -10.22 -7.28 -7.85
CA PHE A 52 -10.79 -8.26 -8.77
C PHE A 52 -11.92 -9.06 -8.12
N PHE A 53 -11.76 -9.47 -6.87
CA PHE A 53 -12.80 -10.17 -6.12
C PHE A 53 -14.09 -9.34 -6.03
N ILE A 54 -13.99 -8.05 -5.67
CA ILE A 54 -15.15 -7.16 -5.59
C ILE A 54 -15.79 -6.95 -6.95
N ILE A 55 -14.99 -6.66 -7.98
CA ILE A 55 -15.52 -6.39 -9.32
C ILE A 55 -16.23 -7.63 -9.87
N SER A 56 -15.61 -8.80 -9.75
CA SER A 56 -16.23 -10.07 -10.16
C SER A 56 -17.50 -10.38 -9.37
N TYR A 57 -17.54 -10.06 -8.08
CA TYR A 57 -18.75 -10.19 -7.27
C TYR A 57 -19.88 -9.34 -7.85
N VAL A 58 -19.65 -8.05 -8.09
CA VAL A 58 -20.69 -7.15 -8.62
C VAL A 58 -21.16 -7.58 -10.01
N ILE A 59 -20.25 -8.01 -10.89
CA ILE A 59 -20.61 -8.53 -12.22
C ILE A 59 -21.45 -9.82 -12.12
N TYR A 60 -21.15 -10.68 -11.15
CA TYR A 60 -21.87 -11.93 -10.95
C TYR A 60 -23.27 -11.71 -10.37
N THR A 61 -23.42 -10.74 -9.46
CA THR A 61 -24.67 -10.48 -8.74
C THR A 61 -25.56 -9.44 -9.39
N ASP A 62 -25.31 -9.03 -10.65
CA ASP A 62 -25.97 -7.95 -11.40
C ASP A 62 -27.50 -8.17 -11.60
N GLU A 63 -28.20 -8.26 -10.48
CA GLU A 63 -29.63 -8.32 -10.30
C GLU A 63 -30.02 -7.02 -9.60
N LEU A 64 -30.24 -5.97 -10.40
CA LEU A 64 -30.63 -4.62 -10.00
C LEU A 64 -32.07 -4.56 -9.43
N ASN A 65 -32.39 -5.44 -8.48
CA ASN A 65 -33.72 -5.58 -7.90
C ASN A 65 -34.10 -4.44 -6.92
N SER A 66 -33.14 -3.59 -6.54
CA SER A 66 -33.34 -2.49 -5.58
C SER A 66 -32.38 -1.33 -5.80
N ILE A 67 -32.86 -0.11 -5.51
CA ILE A 67 -32.05 1.13 -5.49
C ILE A 67 -30.89 1.00 -4.49
N TYR A 68 -31.12 0.49 -3.27
CA TYR A 68 -30.08 0.41 -2.23
C TYR A 68 -28.98 -0.59 -2.58
N LYS A 69 -29.36 -1.72 -3.20
CA LYS A 69 -28.41 -2.71 -3.72
C LYS A 69 -27.58 -2.14 -4.87
N SER A 70 -28.22 -1.42 -5.80
CA SER A 70 -27.53 -0.74 -6.90
C SER A 70 -26.52 0.31 -6.40
N VAL A 71 -26.88 1.12 -5.39
CA VAL A 71 -25.95 2.08 -4.76
C VAL A 71 -24.80 1.36 -4.07
N SER A 72 -25.06 0.25 -3.36
CA SER A 72 -24.02 -0.59 -2.76
C SER A 72 -23.05 -1.13 -3.82
N GLU A 73 -23.56 -1.69 -4.91
CA GLU A 73 -22.75 -2.22 -6.02
C GLU A 73 -21.91 -1.15 -6.68
N PHE A 74 -22.45 0.06 -6.87
CA PHE A 74 -21.69 1.19 -7.38
C PHE A 74 -20.55 1.59 -6.44
N ILE A 75 -20.81 1.68 -5.13
CA ILE A 75 -19.79 1.95 -4.09
C ILE A 75 -18.68 0.89 -4.14
N LEU A 76 -19.04 -0.39 -4.27
CA LEU A 76 -18.11 -1.50 -4.40
C LEU A 76 -17.27 -1.42 -5.68
N LEU A 77 -17.90 -1.20 -6.85
CA LEU A 77 -17.19 -1.04 -8.12
C LEU A 77 -16.25 0.16 -8.12
N PHE A 78 -16.71 1.29 -7.57
CA PHE A 78 -15.88 2.49 -7.43
C PHE A 78 -14.67 2.21 -6.55
N THR A 79 -14.87 1.61 -5.38
CA THR A 79 -13.80 1.29 -4.44
C THR A 79 -12.81 0.29 -5.04
N GLY A 80 -13.31 -0.78 -5.68
CA GLY A 80 -12.50 -1.79 -6.35
C GLY A 80 -11.65 -1.19 -7.48
N SER A 81 -12.27 -0.38 -8.34
CA SER A 81 -11.60 0.30 -9.46
C SER A 81 -10.56 1.31 -8.98
N PHE A 82 -10.88 2.09 -7.94
CA PHE A 82 -9.97 3.04 -7.32
C PHE A 82 -8.73 2.34 -6.75
N LEU A 83 -8.92 1.26 -5.99
CA LEU A 83 -7.82 0.47 -5.42
C LEU A 83 -6.95 -0.17 -6.50
N LEU A 84 -7.57 -0.64 -7.59
CA LEU A 84 -6.86 -1.22 -8.73
C LEU A 84 -6.01 -0.16 -9.44
N TYR A 85 -6.57 1.02 -9.67
CA TYR A 85 -5.87 2.15 -10.26
C TYR A 85 -4.69 2.63 -9.39
N ASP A 86 -4.89 2.85 -8.08
CA ASP A 86 -3.83 3.29 -7.16
C ASP A 86 -2.71 2.24 -7.06
N SER A 87 -3.08 0.96 -7.00
CA SER A 87 -2.12 -0.15 -6.99
C SER A 87 -1.32 -0.22 -8.28
N TRP A 88 -1.98 -0.14 -9.44
CA TRP A 88 -1.32 -0.18 -10.74
C TRP A 88 -0.36 0.99 -10.95
N LYS A 89 -0.80 2.22 -10.62
CA LYS A 89 0.02 3.43 -10.67
C LYS A 89 1.24 3.29 -9.76
N SER A 90 1.04 2.76 -8.56
CA SER A 90 2.13 2.53 -7.61
C SER A 90 3.11 1.47 -8.09
N ILE A 91 2.65 0.34 -8.62
CA ILE A 91 3.53 -0.70 -9.17
C ILE A 91 4.40 -0.11 -10.29
N ARG A 92 3.80 0.62 -11.25
CA ARG A 92 4.55 1.27 -12.34
C ARG A 92 5.56 2.29 -11.85
N TYR A 93 5.20 3.07 -10.83
CA TYR A 93 6.11 4.05 -10.24
C TYR A 93 7.33 3.37 -9.62
N HIS A 94 7.13 2.32 -8.82
CA HIS A 94 8.22 1.61 -8.14
C HIS A 94 9.00 0.71 -9.09
N GLN A 95 8.40 0.26 -10.19
CA GLN A 95 9.14 -0.39 -11.27
C GLN A 95 10.19 0.52 -11.89
N LYS A 96 10.16 1.85 -11.75
CA LYS A 96 11.26 2.72 -12.26
C LYS A 96 12.39 2.92 -11.25
N GLU A 97 12.23 2.48 -9.99
CA GLU A 97 13.23 2.69 -8.93
C GLU A 97 14.46 1.82 -9.03
N HIS A 98 14.39 0.68 -9.74
CA HIS A 98 15.56 -0.18 -9.93
C HIS A 98 16.66 0.50 -10.76
N LEU A 99 16.32 1.54 -11.52
CA LEU A 99 17.23 2.34 -12.35
C LEU A 99 17.99 3.41 -11.55
N LEU A 100 17.66 3.62 -10.28
CA LEU A 100 18.31 4.64 -9.45
C LEU A 100 19.67 4.16 -8.95
N ASN A 101 20.63 5.08 -8.84
CA ASN A 101 21.91 4.82 -8.20
C ASN A 101 21.74 4.57 -6.69
N GLY A 102 22.73 3.94 -6.04
CA GLY A 102 22.66 3.59 -4.60
C GLY A 102 22.33 4.78 -3.69
N HIS A 103 23.00 5.91 -3.90
CA HIS A 103 22.78 7.15 -3.14
C HIS A 103 21.39 7.76 -3.39
N GLU A 104 20.97 7.87 -4.65
CA GLU A 104 19.65 8.38 -5.04
C GLU A 104 18.52 7.50 -4.49
N PHE A 105 18.71 6.18 -4.50
CA PHE A 105 17.80 5.21 -3.94
C PHE A 105 17.61 5.39 -2.42
N LEU A 106 18.71 5.58 -1.69
CA LEU A 106 18.67 5.79 -0.24
C LEU A 106 17.96 7.10 0.13
N ASN A 107 18.28 8.21 -0.55
CA ASN A 107 17.61 9.50 -0.33
C ASN A 107 16.11 9.41 -0.67
N LYS A 108 15.77 8.79 -1.82
CA LYS A 108 14.38 8.63 -2.24
C LYS A 108 13.57 7.80 -1.25
N ILE A 109 14.13 6.69 -0.76
CA ILE A 109 13.44 5.84 0.20
C ILE A 109 13.23 6.53 1.54
N ARG A 110 14.21 7.30 2.02
CA ARG A 110 14.07 8.05 3.26
C ARG A 110 12.86 8.98 3.20
N ASP A 111 12.73 9.72 2.10
CA ASP A 111 11.66 10.69 1.92
C ASP A 111 10.29 10.03 1.63
N GLU A 112 10.29 8.93 0.88
CA GLU A 112 9.07 8.20 0.53
C GLU A 112 8.51 7.36 1.67
N ARG A 113 9.34 6.81 2.55
CA ARG A 113 8.87 5.87 3.57
C ARG A 113 7.91 6.55 4.54
N ILE A 114 8.22 7.77 4.96
CA ILE A 114 7.38 8.56 5.88
C ILE A 114 6.03 8.92 5.22
N ARG A 115 6.05 9.38 3.96
CA ARG A 115 4.81 9.82 3.27
C ARG A 115 3.99 8.65 2.72
N GLY A 116 4.67 7.63 2.21
CA GLY A 116 4.08 6.49 1.52
C GLY A 116 3.35 5.54 2.45
N GLU A 117 3.89 5.26 3.64
CA GLU A 117 3.22 4.41 4.63
C GLU A 117 1.92 5.06 5.14
N ASN A 118 1.95 6.37 5.42
CA ASN A 118 0.75 7.11 5.82
C ASN A 118 -0.29 7.17 4.70
N LYS A 119 0.12 7.41 3.44
CA LYS A 119 -0.80 7.38 2.31
C LYS A 119 -1.51 6.03 2.18
N ARG A 120 -0.75 4.91 2.26
CA ARG A 120 -1.33 3.55 2.17
C ARG A 120 -2.33 3.29 3.28
N LEU A 121 -2.00 3.70 4.50
CA LEU A 121 -2.89 3.55 5.66
C LEU A 121 -4.20 4.33 5.47
N ILE A 122 -4.12 5.59 5.03
CA ILE A 122 -5.30 6.43 4.78
C ILE A 122 -6.17 5.82 3.70
N VAL A 123 -5.57 5.37 2.58
CA VAL A 123 -6.30 4.71 1.48
C VAL A 123 -7.02 3.46 2.00
N SER A 124 -6.36 2.62 2.78
CA SER A 124 -6.98 1.42 3.38
C SER A 124 -8.12 1.75 4.34
N CYS A 125 -7.97 2.77 5.20
CA CYS A 125 -9.03 3.19 6.12
C CYS A 125 -10.26 3.70 5.36
N ILE A 126 -10.05 4.58 4.36
CA ILE A 126 -11.13 5.11 3.53
C ILE A 126 -11.82 3.95 2.81
N SER A 127 -11.09 3.12 2.07
CA SER A 127 -11.68 1.99 1.34
C SER A 127 -12.43 1.03 2.25
N SER A 128 -11.92 0.75 3.46
CA SER A 128 -12.62 -0.08 4.45
C SER A 128 -13.95 0.53 4.89
N THR A 129 -13.99 1.84 5.14
CA THR A 129 -15.23 2.56 5.47
C THR A 129 -16.24 2.47 4.33
N TRP A 130 -15.82 2.71 3.08
CA TRP A 130 -16.68 2.60 1.90
C TRP A 130 -17.25 1.18 1.74
N VAL A 131 -16.42 0.13 1.91
CA VAL A 131 -16.87 -1.26 1.85
C VAL A 131 -17.89 -1.58 2.94
N THR A 132 -17.67 -1.11 4.16
CA THR A 132 -18.61 -1.38 5.28
C THR A 132 -19.95 -0.69 5.06
N ILE A 133 -19.93 0.53 4.51
CA ILE A 133 -21.15 1.25 4.09
C ILE A 133 -21.86 0.49 2.97
N ALA A 134 -21.14 -0.03 1.98
CA ALA A 134 -21.72 -0.82 0.90
C ALA A 134 -22.46 -2.04 1.44
N ILE A 135 -21.79 -2.82 2.30
CA ILE A 135 -22.38 -4.01 2.94
C ILE A 135 -23.65 -3.64 3.71
N PHE A 136 -23.63 -2.55 4.46
CA PHE A 136 -24.82 -2.07 5.17
C PHE A 136 -25.98 -1.73 4.21
N LEU A 137 -25.69 -1.01 3.12
CA LEU A 137 -26.68 -0.65 2.11
C LEU A 137 -27.26 -1.86 1.38
N TYR A 138 -26.44 -2.89 1.13
CA TYR A 138 -26.89 -4.13 0.51
C TYR A 138 -28.00 -4.82 1.30
N PHE A 139 -27.89 -4.83 2.63
CA PHE A 139 -28.89 -5.43 3.53
C PHE A 139 -29.98 -4.45 3.98
N PHE A 140 -29.92 -3.19 3.57
CA PHE A 140 -30.75 -2.12 4.13
C PHE A 140 -32.25 -2.40 4.02
N GLU A 141 -32.73 -2.88 2.88
CA GLU A 141 -34.16 -3.21 2.71
C GLU A 141 -34.63 -4.33 3.62
N THR A 142 -33.81 -5.37 3.80
CA THR A 142 -34.11 -6.45 4.73
C THR A 142 -34.13 -5.92 6.16
N LEU A 143 -33.22 -5.01 6.51
CA LEU A 143 -33.18 -4.39 7.83
C LEU A 143 -34.38 -3.47 8.10
N LEU A 144 -34.91 -2.79 7.08
CA LEU A 144 -36.10 -1.94 7.20
C LEU A 144 -37.36 -2.72 7.63
N THR A 145 -37.40 -4.03 7.39
CA THR A 145 -38.53 -4.87 7.83
C THR A 145 -38.64 -5.00 9.35
N SER A 146 -37.59 -4.66 10.10
CA SER A 146 -37.58 -4.70 11.56
C SER A 146 -36.76 -3.57 12.16
N GLU A 147 -37.43 -2.68 12.89
CA GLU A 147 -36.81 -1.56 13.60
C GLU A 147 -35.64 -1.99 14.50
N LYS A 148 -35.78 -3.15 15.16
CA LYS A 148 -34.72 -3.69 16.03
C LYS A 148 -33.45 -4.04 15.24
N TYR A 149 -33.59 -4.73 14.11
CA TYR A 149 -32.43 -5.09 13.28
C TYR A 149 -31.80 -3.87 12.62
N LEU A 150 -32.60 -2.89 12.21
CA LEU A 150 -32.11 -1.62 11.69
C LEU A 150 -31.25 -0.87 12.72
N LEU A 151 -31.74 -0.77 13.96
CA LEU A 151 -31.03 -0.06 15.03
C LEU A 151 -29.72 -0.76 15.40
N ILE A 152 -29.75 -2.09 15.57
CA ILE A 152 -28.55 -2.89 15.87
C ILE A 152 -27.51 -2.77 14.75
N SER A 153 -27.91 -2.93 13.49
CA SER A 153 -26.99 -2.85 12.35
C SER A 153 -26.41 -1.45 12.17
N SER A 154 -27.19 -0.40 12.44
CA SER A 154 -26.71 0.98 12.39
C SER A 154 -25.68 1.26 13.50
N MET A 155 -25.93 0.80 14.73
CA MET A 155 -24.94 0.88 15.81
C MET A 155 -23.66 0.12 15.46
N LEU A 156 -23.79 -1.08 14.89
CA LEU A 156 -22.65 -1.89 14.48
C LEU A 156 -21.81 -1.20 13.39
N LEU A 157 -22.46 -0.57 12.40
CA LEU A 157 -21.79 0.22 11.37
C LEU A 157 -20.97 1.36 11.97
N ILE A 158 -21.53 2.09 12.93
CA ILE A 158 -20.83 3.20 13.62
C ILE A 158 -19.65 2.66 14.43
N ILE A 159 -19.85 1.58 15.18
CA ILE A 159 -18.79 0.97 16.00
C ILE A 159 -17.64 0.50 15.12
N ILE A 160 -17.93 -0.21 14.02
CA ILE A 160 -16.88 -0.68 13.09
C ILE A 160 -16.09 0.50 12.52
N ASN A 161 -16.78 1.55 12.06
CA ASN A 161 -16.09 2.73 11.53
C ASN A 161 -15.28 3.46 12.61
N MET A 162 -15.80 3.59 13.83
CA MET A 162 -15.02 4.12 14.95
C MET A 162 -13.77 3.28 15.22
N LEU A 163 -13.87 1.95 15.23
CA LEU A 163 -12.71 1.07 15.43
C LEU A 163 -11.65 1.29 14.35
N VAL A 164 -12.04 1.41 13.08
CA VAL A 164 -11.13 1.69 11.97
C VAL A 164 -10.36 3.00 12.18
N TRP A 165 -11.05 4.07 12.57
CA TRP A 165 -10.46 5.41 12.66
C TRP A 165 -9.77 5.72 14.00
N VAL A 166 -10.32 5.23 15.11
CA VAL A 166 -9.87 5.55 16.48
C VAL A 166 -8.91 4.52 17.04
N MET A 167 -9.01 3.25 16.62
CA MET A 167 -8.10 2.20 17.10
C MET A 167 -7.09 1.77 16.04
N ILE A 168 -7.58 1.30 14.89
CA ILE A 168 -6.72 0.68 13.86
C ILE A 168 -5.74 1.72 13.29
N ARG A 169 -6.25 2.86 12.79
CA ARG A 169 -5.40 3.93 12.23
C ARG A 169 -4.24 4.33 13.18
N PRO A 170 -4.49 4.80 14.42
CA PRO A 170 -3.39 5.27 15.27
C PRO A 170 -2.47 4.14 15.73
N PHE A 171 -2.98 2.91 15.88
CA PHE A 171 -2.15 1.76 16.22
C PHE A 171 -1.12 1.47 15.11
N TYR A 172 -1.58 1.41 13.86
CA TYR A 172 -0.69 1.19 12.72
C TYR A 172 0.22 2.40 12.44
N GLU A 173 -0.26 3.62 12.64
CA GLU A 173 0.56 4.83 12.51
C GLU A 173 1.72 4.83 13.52
N LYS A 174 1.46 4.54 14.80
CA LYS A 174 2.52 4.39 15.82
C LYS A 174 3.54 3.31 15.47
N LYS A 175 3.06 2.15 14.98
CA LYS A 175 3.93 1.05 14.57
C LYS A 175 4.79 1.42 13.35
N ASN A 176 4.21 2.10 12.37
CA ASN A 176 4.89 2.55 11.17
C ASN A 176 5.94 3.62 11.47
N ILE A 177 5.64 4.58 12.36
CA ILE A 177 6.62 5.57 12.82
C ILE A 177 7.83 4.88 13.45
N LYS A 178 7.62 3.98 14.42
CA LYS A 178 8.72 3.26 15.09
C LYS A 178 9.60 2.47 14.12
N ASN A 179 8.97 1.74 13.19
CA ASN A 179 9.69 0.98 12.17
C ASN A 179 10.41 1.88 11.17
N SER A 180 9.81 3.02 10.84
CA SER A 180 10.41 4.03 9.96
C SER A 180 11.60 4.70 10.60
N THR A 181 11.57 5.05 11.89
CA THR A 181 12.72 5.65 12.59
C THR A 181 13.91 4.70 12.64
N ALA A 182 13.70 3.43 13.00
CA ALA A 182 14.77 2.42 13.01
C ALA A 182 15.41 2.25 11.62
N PHE A 183 14.58 2.26 10.58
CA PHE A 183 15.02 2.11 9.20
C PHE A 183 15.73 3.35 8.65
N ILE A 184 15.27 4.55 9.00
CA ILE A 184 15.93 5.81 8.65
C ILE A 184 17.32 5.88 9.29
N ASN A 185 17.46 5.47 10.56
CA ASN A 185 18.76 5.40 11.22
C ASN A 185 19.74 4.46 10.48
N THR A 186 19.25 3.32 9.96
CA THR A 186 20.06 2.43 9.12
C THR A 186 20.47 3.09 7.80
N ILE A 187 19.56 3.84 7.16
CA ILE A 187 19.87 4.59 5.93
C ILE A 187 20.89 5.69 6.20
N GLU A 188 20.76 6.45 7.29
CA GLU A 188 21.70 7.52 7.64
C GLU A 188 23.09 6.98 7.94
N ARG A 189 23.19 5.81 8.59
CA ARG A 189 24.47 5.10 8.75
C ARG A 189 25.08 4.76 7.39
N LEU A 190 24.30 4.15 6.50
CA LEU A 190 24.77 3.77 5.16
C LEU A 190 25.15 4.98 4.29
N LEU A 191 24.42 6.10 4.40
CA LEU A 191 24.77 7.33 3.68
C LEU A 191 26.09 7.93 4.16
N LYS A 192 26.38 7.86 5.46
CA LYS A 192 27.65 8.32 6.04
C LYS A 192 28.85 7.44 5.66
N GLU A 193 28.62 6.15 5.38
CA GLU A 193 29.66 5.22 4.94
C GLU A 193 29.97 5.32 3.43
N ILE A 194 29.10 6.00 2.66
CA ILE A 194 29.25 6.22 1.21
C ILE A 194 29.86 7.60 0.89
N GLN A 195 29.79 8.54 1.83
CA GLN A 195 30.40 9.88 1.74
C GLN A 195 31.86 9.85 2.20
#